data_AF-A0A7J7I2B1-F1
#
_entry.id   AF-A0A7J7I2B1-F1
#
_cell.length_a   1.000
_cell.length_b   1.000
_cell.length_c   1.000
_cell.angle_alpha   90.00
_cell.angle_beta   90.00
_cell.angle_gamma   90.00
#
_symmetry.space_group_name_H-M   'P 1'
#
loop_
_entity.id
_entity.type
_entity.pdbx_description
1 polymer ?
#
loop_
_entity_poly.entity_id
_entity_poly.type
_entity_poly.pdbx_seq_one_letter_code
_entity_poly.pdbx_strand_id
1 'polypeptide(L)'
;MGGKGELVVVEVRKTEVVAAALPMRVYLLPLSNLDLLLPPVDVAVFFCYKNPTTTTTRLIGKEGGLMWFTFASMVGVLKKAMPQALVSYYPFSGEVVHNTVGEPQLLCNNRGVDFIEAFAHVELQGLNFYNPDYSIEGKLVPKKKEGVLSVQPIMVLADEGGPSFEAFSAFLWKLVAAREAERDKICRMGIVVDGRMRLREADADIKKATLMDAYFGNVLSIPFCKERAGDLKEKPLSWVAEAVHDCLANAATNEHFLDLIDWVEAHRPEPALAKIYASSSGKEDDGPAFVVSSGRQFPVSKVDFGWGRPTFGSYHFPWGGEAGYVMPMLSPLQNGDWIVYMHLLEEQLKFIETKAAHVFKPLTFDYLNLN
;
A
#
# COMPACT_ATOMS: atom_id res chain seq x y z
N MET A 1 8.91 -1.87 -27.45
CA MET A 1 9.46 -3.18 -27.85
C MET A 1 9.67 -3.97 -26.57
N GLY A 2 9.05 -5.14 -26.42
CA GLY A 2 9.24 -5.95 -25.21
C GLY A 2 10.58 -6.67 -25.26
N GLY A 3 11.50 -6.32 -24.37
CA GLY A 3 12.69 -7.13 -24.13
C GLY A 3 12.26 -8.52 -23.64
N LYS A 4 12.92 -9.57 -24.11
CA LYS A 4 12.80 -10.90 -23.49
C LYS A 4 13.35 -10.77 -22.07
N GLY A 5 12.47 -10.70 -21.07
CA GLY A 5 12.89 -10.68 -19.68
C GLY A 5 13.68 -11.95 -19.37
N GLU A 6 14.86 -11.80 -18.79
CA GLU A 6 15.50 -12.92 -18.10
C GLU A 6 14.66 -13.24 -16.87
N LEU A 7 14.47 -14.54 -16.62
CA LEU A 7 13.71 -14.98 -15.46
C LEU A 7 14.49 -14.58 -14.20
N VAL A 8 13.98 -13.60 -13.45
CA VAL A 8 14.54 -13.26 -12.13
C VAL A 8 14.45 -14.48 -11.22
N VAL A 9 15.59 -15.18 -11.05
CA VAL A 9 15.73 -16.30 -10.13
C VAL A 9 16.22 -15.78 -8.79
N VAL A 10 15.46 -16.08 -7.74
CA VAL A 10 15.76 -15.71 -6.35
C VAL A 10 16.08 -16.96 -5.56
N GLU A 11 17.28 -16.99 -4.98
CA GLU A 11 17.76 -18.09 -4.15
C GLU A 11 17.69 -17.69 -2.69
N VAL A 12 16.86 -18.39 -1.91
CA VAL A 12 16.81 -18.25 -0.46
C VAL A 12 18.03 -18.92 0.14
N ARG A 13 18.90 -18.12 0.76
CA ARG A 13 20.09 -18.60 1.47
C ARG A 13 19.76 -19.07 2.89
N LYS A 14 18.83 -18.38 3.57
CA LYS A 14 18.48 -18.66 4.95
C LYS A 14 17.06 -18.20 5.28
N THR A 15 16.33 -19.00 6.04
CA THR A 15 15.08 -18.62 6.68
C THR A 15 15.24 -18.83 8.18
N GLU A 16 14.90 -17.83 8.98
CA GLU A 16 14.91 -17.87 10.44
C GLU A 16 13.65 -17.20 10.98
N VAL A 17 13.31 -17.48 12.24
CA VAL A 17 12.23 -16.77 12.94
C VAL A 17 12.87 -15.84 13.98
N VAL A 18 12.50 -14.55 13.94
CA VAL A 18 13.04 -13.51 14.81
C VAL A 18 11.97 -13.08 15.80
N ALA A 19 12.12 -13.50 17.04
CA ALA A 19 11.25 -13.12 18.15
C ALA A 19 11.69 -11.81 18.83
N ALA A 20 10.81 -11.21 19.64
CA ALA A 20 11.14 -10.05 20.46
C ALA A 20 12.25 -10.37 21.48
N ALA A 21 13.08 -9.38 21.79
CA ALA A 21 14.28 -9.51 22.62
C ALA A 21 14.02 -9.76 24.12
N LEU A 22 12.76 -9.64 24.57
CA LEU A 22 12.36 -9.77 25.97
C LEU A 22 11.31 -10.87 26.13
N PRO A 23 11.20 -11.51 27.31
CA PRO A 23 10.10 -12.41 27.62
C PRO A 23 8.76 -11.69 27.51
N MET A 24 7.98 -12.02 26.48
CA MET A 24 6.64 -11.48 26.29
C MET A 24 5.63 -12.33 27.06
N ARG A 25 4.67 -11.68 27.72
CA ARG A 25 3.47 -12.36 28.21
C ARG A 25 2.58 -12.67 27.03
N VAL A 26 1.99 -13.87 27.02
CA VAL A 26 1.00 -14.26 26.01
C VAL A 26 -0.29 -13.49 26.26
N TYR A 27 -0.76 -12.77 25.25
CA TYR A 27 -2.03 -12.06 25.27
C TYR A 27 -2.85 -12.40 24.03
N LEU A 28 -4.17 -12.31 24.15
CA LEU A 28 -5.11 -12.40 23.04
C LEU A 28 -5.70 -11.01 22.84
N LEU A 29 -5.35 -10.35 21.74
CA LEU A 29 -5.89 -9.04 21.39
C LEU A 29 -7.10 -9.22 20.48
N PRO A 30 -8.32 -8.82 20.88
CA PRO A 30 -9.44 -8.74 19.95
C PRO A 30 -9.16 -7.66 18.91
N LEU A 31 -9.56 -7.91 17.66
CA LEU A 31 -9.57 -6.88 16.63
C LEU A 31 -10.67 -5.85 16.93
N SER A 32 -10.44 -4.59 16.57
CA SER A 32 -11.46 -3.54 16.68
C SER A 32 -12.50 -3.65 15.57
N ASN A 33 -13.62 -2.96 15.72
CA ASN A 33 -14.66 -2.91 14.69
C ASN A 33 -14.13 -2.37 13.34
N LEU A 34 -13.15 -1.46 13.36
CA LEU A 34 -12.52 -0.94 12.15
C LEU A 34 -11.45 -1.89 11.55
N ASP A 35 -10.89 -2.80 12.34
CA ASP A 35 -10.05 -3.89 11.84
C ASP A 35 -10.89 -4.97 11.13
N LEU A 36 -12.12 -5.22 11.59
CA LEU A 36 -13.05 -6.21 11.04
C LEU A 36 -13.73 -5.77 9.73
N LEU A 37 -13.59 -4.50 9.31
CA LEU A 37 -14.12 -3.96 8.05
C LEU A 37 -13.31 -4.33 6.82
N LEU A 38 -12.03 -4.65 7.02
CA LEU A 38 -11.11 -4.95 5.93
C LEU A 38 -11.02 -6.48 5.78
N PRO A 39 -11.12 -6.99 4.55
CA PRO A 39 -10.87 -8.41 4.31
C PRO A 39 -9.43 -8.75 4.68
N PRO A 40 -9.11 -10.01 5.01
CA PRO A 40 -7.74 -10.44 5.23
C PRO A 40 -6.92 -10.25 3.94
N VAL A 41 -6.06 -9.24 3.93
CA VAL A 41 -5.27 -8.84 2.76
C VAL A 41 -3.78 -8.87 3.04
N ASP A 42 -3.04 -9.47 2.11
CA ASP A 42 -1.58 -9.37 2.07
C ASP A 42 -1.16 -8.14 1.26
N VAL A 43 -1.16 -6.99 1.93
CA VAL A 43 -0.43 -5.79 1.51
C VAL A 43 1.04 -5.99 1.87
N ALA A 44 1.94 -5.34 1.13
CA ALA A 44 3.25 -5.04 1.71
C ALA A 44 3.96 -3.86 1.06
N VAL A 45 5.23 -3.75 1.42
CA VAL A 45 6.16 -2.66 1.16
C VAL A 45 7.54 -3.23 0.80
N PHE A 46 8.17 -2.71 -0.25
CA PHE A 46 9.58 -2.95 -0.58
C PHE A 46 10.38 -1.66 -0.61
N PHE A 47 11.69 -1.77 -0.39
CA PHE A 47 12.63 -0.66 -0.40
C PHE A 47 13.87 -1.03 -1.22
N CYS A 48 14.24 -0.15 -2.14
CA CYS A 48 15.42 -0.25 -2.98
C CYS A 48 16.49 0.71 -2.47
N TYR A 49 17.64 0.16 -2.05
CA TYR A 49 18.80 0.92 -1.61
C TYR A 49 19.88 0.88 -2.70
N LYS A 50 20.60 1.99 -2.92
CA LYS A 50 21.86 1.96 -3.66
C LYS A 50 22.87 1.07 -2.92
N ASN A 51 23.74 0.41 -3.67
CA ASN A 51 24.75 -0.47 -3.09
C ASN A 51 25.76 0.34 -2.26
N PRO A 52 25.86 0.11 -0.94
CA PRO A 52 26.78 0.88 -0.09
C PRO A 52 28.26 0.54 -0.34
N THR A 53 28.57 -0.57 -1.03
CA THR A 53 29.97 -0.94 -1.37
C THR A 53 30.53 -0.20 -2.58
N THR A 54 29.69 0.33 -3.47
CA THR A 54 30.10 1.19 -4.59
C THR A 54 29.99 2.67 -4.24
N THR A 55 29.25 3.00 -3.18
CA THR A 55 28.98 4.38 -2.75
C THR A 55 30.05 4.85 -1.77
N THR A 56 31.19 5.35 -2.26
CA THR A 56 32.27 5.96 -1.44
C THR A 56 31.89 7.31 -0.80
N THR A 57 30.60 7.53 -0.54
CA THR A 57 30.05 8.78 -0.02
C THR A 57 30.19 8.84 1.49
N ARG A 58 31.40 9.18 1.94
CA ARG A 58 31.71 9.94 3.18
C ARG A 58 30.68 9.82 4.32
N LEU A 59 30.43 8.62 4.84
CA LEU A 59 30.04 8.48 6.24
C LEU A 59 31.30 8.68 7.09
N ILE A 60 31.65 9.96 7.27
CA ILE A 60 32.71 10.38 8.18
C ILE A 60 32.20 10.07 9.59
N GLY A 61 32.53 8.88 10.09
CA GLY A 61 32.39 8.56 11.50
C GLY A 61 33.19 9.56 12.33
N LYS A 62 32.85 9.71 13.62
CA LYS A 62 33.54 10.64 14.54
C LYS A 62 35.04 10.37 14.69
N GLU A 63 35.55 9.26 14.16
CA GLU A 63 36.96 8.86 14.14
C GLU A 63 37.47 8.54 12.71
N GLY A 64 37.05 9.28 11.68
CA GLY A 64 37.76 9.38 10.38
C GLY A 64 37.89 8.11 9.51
N GLY A 65 37.35 6.97 9.95
CA GLY A 65 37.45 5.68 9.26
C GLY A 65 36.39 5.47 8.18
N LEU A 66 36.78 4.75 7.12
CA LEU A 66 35.93 4.39 5.98
C LEU A 66 35.14 3.12 6.31
N MET A 67 33.84 3.23 6.66
CA MET A 67 32.99 2.06 6.90
C MET A 67 32.57 1.41 5.59
N TRP A 68 32.91 0.12 5.42
CA TRP A 68 32.42 -0.71 4.31
C TRP A 68 31.30 -1.63 4.81
N PHE A 69 30.09 -1.50 4.26
CA PHE A 69 28.98 -2.39 4.59
C PHE A 69 29.00 -3.63 3.69
N THR A 70 29.22 -4.80 4.29
CA THR A 70 28.99 -6.09 3.63
C THR A 70 27.53 -6.52 3.79
N PHE A 71 27.01 -7.36 2.88
CA PHE A 71 25.68 -7.97 3.04
C PHE A 71 25.50 -8.64 4.41
N ALA A 72 26.50 -9.40 4.88
CA ALA A 72 26.49 -10.02 6.19
C ALA A 72 26.36 -9.00 7.35
N SER A 73 27.05 -7.85 7.25
CA SER A 73 26.91 -6.79 8.25
C SER A 73 25.53 -6.10 8.22
N MET A 74 24.94 -5.88 7.04
CA MET A 74 23.59 -5.30 6.92
C MET A 74 22.54 -6.24 7.52
N VAL A 75 22.60 -7.54 7.20
CA VAL A 75 21.78 -8.58 7.83
C VAL A 75 21.98 -8.61 9.35
N GLY A 76 23.23 -8.50 9.83
CA GLY A 76 23.55 -8.45 11.26
C GLY A 76 22.93 -7.24 11.98
N VAL A 77 22.90 -6.06 11.35
CA VAL A 77 22.21 -4.87 11.88
C VAL A 77 20.70 -5.12 11.97
N LEU A 78 20.08 -5.62 10.90
CA LEU A 78 18.63 -5.91 10.88
C LEU A 78 18.24 -6.92 11.96
N LYS A 79 19.00 -8.03 12.09
CA LYS A 79 18.75 -9.06 13.11
C LYS A 79 19.01 -8.60 14.54
N LYS A 80 19.79 -7.54 14.75
CA LYS A 80 19.98 -6.91 16.07
C LYS A 80 18.86 -5.92 16.39
N ALA A 81 18.39 -5.16 15.40
CA ALA A 81 17.36 -4.14 15.56
C ALA A 81 15.93 -4.73 15.63
N MET A 82 15.62 -5.75 14.82
CA MET A 82 14.27 -6.33 14.73
C MET A 82 13.77 -6.90 16.07
N PRO A 83 14.52 -7.71 16.84
CA PRO A 83 14.10 -8.16 18.16
C PRO A 83 13.77 -7.01 19.13
N GLN A 84 14.45 -5.87 19.00
CA GLN A 84 14.22 -4.69 19.85
C GLN A 84 12.96 -3.95 19.42
N ALA A 85 12.74 -3.77 18.11
CA ALA A 85 11.51 -3.19 17.57
C ALA A 85 10.27 -4.03 17.92
N LEU A 86 10.39 -5.36 17.88
CA LEU A 86 9.32 -6.30 18.25
C LEU A 86 8.96 -6.29 19.74
N VAL A 87 9.71 -5.61 20.63
CA VAL A 87 9.26 -5.36 22.00
C VAL A 87 8.12 -4.33 22.01
N SER A 88 8.29 -3.24 21.25
CA SER A 88 7.26 -2.19 21.12
C SER A 88 6.13 -2.60 20.19
N TYR A 89 6.45 -3.29 19.09
CA TYR A 89 5.51 -3.76 18.08
C TYR A 89 5.30 -5.28 18.17
N TYR A 90 5.15 -5.79 19.39
CA TYR A 90 4.89 -7.21 19.67
C TYR A 90 3.67 -7.83 18.97
N PRO A 91 2.62 -7.08 18.55
CA PRO A 91 1.56 -7.64 17.70
C PRO A 91 2.09 -8.34 16.44
N PHE A 92 3.15 -7.81 15.80
CA PHE A 92 3.73 -8.43 14.60
C PHE A 92 4.43 -9.77 14.86
N SER A 93 4.79 -10.10 16.11
CA SER A 93 5.36 -11.40 16.47
C SER A 93 4.32 -12.42 16.93
N GLY A 94 3.02 -12.09 16.82
CA GLY A 94 1.90 -12.99 17.10
C GLY A 94 1.34 -13.69 15.86
N GLU A 95 0.22 -14.40 16.07
CA GLU A 95 -0.48 -15.19 15.05
C GLU A 95 -1.98 -14.84 15.03
N VAL A 96 -2.59 -14.85 13.84
CA VAL A 96 -4.05 -14.67 13.73
C VAL A 96 -4.73 -16.00 14.05
N VAL A 97 -5.52 -16.00 15.12
CA VAL A 97 -6.36 -17.11 15.55
C VAL A 97 -7.84 -16.71 15.47
N HIS A 98 -8.76 -17.64 15.65
CA HIS A 98 -10.19 -17.36 15.65
C HIS A 98 -10.81 -17.67 17.01
N ASN A 99 -11.77 -16.85 17.45
CA ASN A 99 -12.52 -17.06 18.68
C ASN A 99 -13.61 -18.13 18.51
N THR A 100 -14.37 -18.41 19.57
CA THR A 100 -15.45 -19.43 19.56
C THR A 100 -16.62 -19.10 18.64
N VAL A 101 -16.74 -17.85 18.17
CA VAL A 101 -17.76 -17.42 17.19
C VAL A 101 -17.18 -17.16 15.80
N GLY A 102 -15.91 -17.50 15.57
CA GLY A 102 -15.25 -17.41 14.27
C GLY A 102 -14.62 -16.06 13.91
N GLU A 103 -14.60 -15.09 14.82
CA GLU A 103 -13.94 -13.79 14.55
C GLU A 103 -12.42 -13.91 14.71
N PRO A 104 -11.62 -13.23 13.87
CA PRO A 104 -10.18 -13.16 14.02
C PRO A 104 -9.75 -12.38 15.28
N GLN A 105 -8.73 -12.90 15.96
CA GLN A 105 -8.05 -12.30 17.09
C GLN A 105 -6.55 -12.49 16.93
N LEU A 106 -5.75 -11.59 17.49
CA LEU A 106 -4.29 -11.68 17.43
C LEU A 106 -3.74 -12.31 18.71
N LEU A 107 -3.23 -13.54 18.58
CA LEU A 107 -2.51 -14.24 19.63
C LEU A 107 -1.07 -13.72 19.69
N CYS A 108 -0.84 -12.77 20.58
CA CYS A 108 0.48 -12.21 20.87
C CYS A 108 1.30 -13.17 21.75
N ASN A 109 1.75 -14.28 21.15
CA ASN A 109 2.55 -15.32 21.81
C ASN A 109 4.07 -15.19 21.60
N ASN A 110 4.52 -14.20 20.82
CA ASN A 110 5.92 -14.01 20.43
C ASN A 110 6.51 -15.21 19.64
N ARG A 111 5.69 -15.87 18.81
CA ARG A 111 6.13 -16.82 17.76
C ARG A 111 7.26 -16.22 16.93
N GLY A 112 7.20 -14.93 16.62
CA GLY A 112 8.25 -14.18 15.92
C GLY A 112 8.01 -14.03 14.41
N VAL A 113 8.75 -13.11 13.80
CA VAL A 113 8.63 -12.77 12.37
C VAL A 113 9.56 -13.62 11.52
N ASP A 114 9.09 -14.12 10.38
CA ASP A 114 9.94 -14.80 9.40
C ASP A 114 10.94 -13.81 8.79
N PHE A 115 12.24 -14.09 8.97
CA PHE A 115 13.35 -13.34 8.39
C PHE A 115 14.03 -14.20 7.31
N ILE A 116 14.01 -13.73 6.08
CA ILE A 116 14.51 -14.46 4.92
C ILE A 116 15.69 -13.70 4.30
N GLU A 117 16.85 -14.36 4.25
CA GLU A 117 17.99 -13.92 3.44
C GLU A 117 17.89 -14.56 2.06
N ALA A 118 17.85 -13.73 1.01
CA ALA A 118 17.82 -14.20 -0.37
C ALA A 118 18.74 -13.36 -1.27
N PHE A 119 19.16 -13.96 -2.38
CA PHE A 119 19.95 -13.34 -3.43
C PHE A 119 19.22 -13.50 -4.76
N ALA A 120 19.32 -12.51 -5.64
CA ALA A 120 18.83 -12.62 -7.01
C ALA A 120 20.02 -12.60 -7.97
N HIS A 121 19.99 -13.45 -8.99
CA HIS A 121 21.01 -13.48 -10.05
C HIS A 121 20.78 -12.38 -11.12
N VAL A 122 20.31 -11.22 -10.67
CA VAL A 122 20.02 -10.05 -11.49
C VAL A 122 20.37 -8.79 -10.69
N GLU A 123 20.89 -7.77 -11.37
CA GLU A 123 21.05 -6.45 -10.79
C GLU A 123 19.69 -5.76 -10.65
N LEU A 124 19.59 -4.77 -9.77
CA LEU A 124 18.34 -4.02 -9.57
C LEU A 124 17.83 -3.36 -10.88
N GLN A 125 18.74 -3.03 -11.81
CA GLN A 125 18.40 -2.50 -13.14
C GLN A 125 17.71 -3.50 -14.07
N GLY A 126 17.84 -4.81 -13.83
CA GLY A 126 17.13 -5.85 -14.57
C GLY A 126 15.68 -6.08 -14.10
N LEU A 127 15.21 -5.37 -13.07
CA LEU A 127 13.84 -5.46 -12.61
C LEU A 127 12.91 -4.60 -13.46
N ASN A 128 11.88 -5.22 -14.04
CA ASN A 128 10.83 -4.51 -14.75
C ASN A 128 9.87 -3.86 -13.75
N PHE A 129 10.17 -2.62 -13.32
CA PHE A 129 9.28 -1.86 -12.45
C PHE A 129 7.97 -1.41 -13.11
N TYR A 130 7.77 -1.62 -14.42
CA TYR A 130 6.54 -1.30 -15.15
C TYR A 130 5.55 -2.49 -15.26
N ASN A 131 6.01 -3.69 -15.63
CA ASN A 131 5.25 -4.94 -15.44
C ASN A 131 5.98 -5.80 -14.40
N PRO A 132 5.55 -5.76 -13.13
CA PRO A 132 6.40 -6.22 -12.05
C PRO A 132 5.78 -7.41 -11.29
N ASP A 133 4.56 -7.80 -11.63
CA ASP A 133 4.06 -9.17 -11.45
C ASP A 133 5.01 -10.13 -12.19
N TYR A 134 5.55 -9.71 -13.34
CA TYR A 134 6.59 -10.45 -14.05
C TYR A 134 7.92 -10.54 -13.31
N SER A 135 8.48 -9.43 -12.81
CA SER A 135 9.85 -9.42 -12.25
C SER A 135 9.93 -9.73 -10.77
N ILE A 136 8.83 -9.59 -10.03
CA ILE A 136 8.92 -9.38 -8.58
C ILE A 136 7.91 -10.24 -7.79
N GLU A 137 6.63 -10.35 -8.21
CA GLU A 137 5.64 -11.22 -7.54
C GLU A 137 6.12 -12.68 -7.48
N GLY A 138 6.03 -13.31 -6.30
CA GLY A 138 6.42 -14.71 -6.08
C GLY A 138 7.91 -15.00 -6.24
N LYS A 139 8.75 -13.96 -6.42
CA LYS A 139 10.19 -14.06 -6.67
C LYS A 139 10.99 -13.35 -5.58
N LEU A 140 11.12 -12.02 -5.70
CA LEU A 140 11.79 -11.18 -4.69
C LEU A 140 10.90 -10.98 -3.46
N VAL A 141 9.62 -11.29 -3.61
CA VAL A 141 8.70 -11.52 -2.50
C VAL A 141 8.35 -13.01 -2.44
N PRO A 142 8.68 -13.69 -1.32
CA PRO A 142 8.23 -15.04 -1.11
C PRO A 142 6.73 -15.06 -0.84
N LYS A 143 6.02 -16.05 -1.37
CA LYS A 143 4.65 -16.33 -0.91
C LYS A 143 4.69 -16.68 0.57
N LYS A 144 4.00 -15.85 1.35
CA LYS A 144 3.81 -15.96 2.80
C LYS A 144 3.30 -17.36 3.16
N LYS A 145 3.88 -17.94 4.22
CA LYS A 145 3.39 -19.22 4.79
C LYS A 145 2.50 -18.95 5.99
N GLU A 146 2.94 -18.07 6.89
CA GLU A 146 2.21 -17.54 8.07
C GLU A 146 2.66 -16.07 8.30
N GLY A 147 1.95 -15.27 9.12
CA GLY A 147 2.37 -13.90 9.50
C GLY A 147 1.49 -12.75 8.96
N VAL A 148 2.07 -11.58 8.60
CA VAL A 148 1.31 -10.34 8.27
C VAL A 148 1.73 -9.58 6.97
N LEU A 149 2.76 -9.95 6.19
CA LEU A 149 3.28 -9.07 5.10
C LEU A 149 3.98 -9.76 3.88
N SER A 150 3.66 -9.41 2.61
CA SER A 150 4.48 -9.65 1.36
C SER A 150 4.06 -8.87 0.06
N VAL A 151 5.01 -8.48 -0.85
CA VAL A 151 4.97 -7.34 -1.83
C VAL A 151 4.93 -7.60 -3.39
N GLN A 152 4.92 -6.50 -4.20
CA GLN A 152 4.68 -6.27 -5.64
C GLN A 152 4.29 -4.76 -5.93
N PRO A 153 3.62 -4.31 -7.04
CA PRO A 153 4.16 -3.11 -7.77
C PRO A 153 3.32 -2.15 -8.75
N ILE A 154 3.96 -1.29 -9.61
CA ILE A 154 3.64 0.19 -9.79
C ILE A 154 3.85 0.85 -11.21
N MET A 155 3.29 2.06 -11.48
CA MET A 155 3.55 2.97 -12.64
C MET A 155 3.92 4.44 -12.25
N VAL A 156 4.21 5.38 -13.19
CA VAL A 156 4.60 6.81 -12.93
C VAL A 156 3.60 7.84 -13.50
N LEU A 157 3.48 8.96 -12.79
CA LEU A 157 2.89 10.24 -13.21
C LEU A 157 3.96 11.33 -13.27
N ALA A 158 4.02 12.08 -14.36
CA ALA A 158 4.88 13.27 -14.44
C ALA A 158 4.05 14.53 -14.66
N ASP A 159 4.09 15.48 -13.73
CA ASP A 159 3.69 16.88 -13.97
C ASP A 159 4.21 17.84 -12.87
N GLU A 160 4.52 19.07 -13.26
CA GLU A 160 5.02 20.09 -12.33
C GLU A 160 3.89 20.69 -11.48
N GLY A 161 4.10 20.76 -10.16
CA GLY A 161 3.13 21.31 -9.20
C GLY A 161 2.09 20.31 -8.67
N GLY A 162 1.75 19.28 -9.46
CA GLY A 162 0.91 18.14 -9.05
C GLY A 162 -0.58 18.47 -8.87
N PRO A 163 -1.52 17.80 -9.57
CA PRO A 163 -2.95 18.01 -9.37
C PRO A 163 -3.37 17.69 -7.93
N SER A 164 -4.53 18.22 -7.47
CA SER A 164 -5.10 17.78 -6.19
C SER A 164 -5.41 16.28 -6.25
N PHE A 165 -5.42 15.60 -5.09
CA PHE A 165 -5.74 14.18 -5.03
C PHE A 165 -7.14 13.89 -5.61
N GLU A 166 -8.09 14.79 -5.40
CA GLU A 166 -9.44 14.76 -5.99
C GLU A 166 -9.40 14.90 -7.51
N ALA A 167 -8.66 15.88 -8.06
CA ALA A 167 -8.54 16.10 -9.50
C ALA A 167 -7.86 14.92 -10.22
N PHE A 168 -6.82 14.33 -9.60
CA PHE A 168 -6.21 13.09 -10.09
C PHE A 168 -7.23 11.94 -10.10
N SER A 169 -7.95 11.75 -9.01
CA SER A 169 -8.94 10.67 -8.86
C SER A 169 -10.08 10.82 -9.89
N ALA A 170 -10.60 12.03 -10.06
CA ALA A 170 -11.59 12.37 -11.07
C ALA A 170 -11.09 12.13 -12.51
N PHE A 171 -9.85 12.52 -12.82
CA PHE A 171 -9.24 12.29 -14.13
C PHE A 171 -9.12 10.80 -14.45
N LEU A 172 -8.66 10.01 -13.48
CA LEU A 172 -8.57 8.56 -13.61
C LEU A 172 -9.94 7.90 -13.72
N TRP A 173 -10.94 8.36 -12.96
CA TRP A 173 -12.31 7.83 -13.04
C TRP A 173 -12.92 8.07 -14.42
N LYS A 174 -12.72 9.27 -15.01
CA LYS A 174 -13.07 9.55 -16.40
C LYS A 174 -12.35 8.62 -17.39
N LEU A 175 -11.05 8.36 -17.21
CA LEU A 175 -10.28 7.47 -18.09
C LEU A 175 -10.75 6.01 -18.05
N VAL A 176 -11.01 5.47 -16.86
CA VAL A 176 -11.52 4.10 -16.68
C VAL A 176 -12.93 4.01 -17.27
N ALA A 177 -13.82 4.97 -16.96
CA ALA A 177 -15.17 5.01 -17.52
C ALA A 177 -15.19 5.22 -19.04
N ALA A 178 -14.21 5.94 -19.61
CA ALA A 178 -14.15 6.18 -21.05
C ALA A 178 -14.01 4.89 -21.88
N ARG A 179 -13.46 3.80 -21.31
CA ARG A 179 -13.40 2.48 -21.96
C ARG A 179 -14.72 1.71 -21.93
N GLU A 180 -15.60 1.95 -20.95
CA GLU A 180 -16.88 1.25 -20.83
C GLU A 180 -17.77 1.50 -22.06
N ALA A 181 -18.21 0.45 -22.76
CA ALA A 181 -18.97 0.61 -24.00
C ALA A 181 -20.40 1.08 -23.73
N GLU A 182 -21.03 0.58 -22.67
CA GLU A 182 -22.43 0.82 -22.34
C GLU A 182 -22.57 2.07 -21.45
N ARG A 183 -23.18 3.14 -22.00
CA ARG A 183 -23.28 4.45 -21.33
C ARG A 183 -24.04 4.42 -19.99
N ASP A 184 -24.94 3.46 -19.81
CA ASP A 184 -25.81 3.35 -18.64
C ASP A 184 -25.21 2.55 -17.48
N LYS A 185 -24.03 1.94 -17.67
CA LYS A 185 -23.32 1.23 -16.60
C LYS A 185 -22.90 2.18 -15.49
N ILE A 186 -23.01 1.71 -14.26
CA ILE A 186 -22.62 2.44 -13.06
C ILE A 186 -21.15 2.16 -12.77
N CYS A 187 -20.29 3.12 -13.13
CA CYS A 187 -18.89 3.12 -12.75
C CYS A 187 -18.74 3.51 -11.28
N ARG A 188 -17.75 2.93 -10.60
CA ARG A 188 -17.51 3.15 -9.16
C ARG A 188 -16.07 3.54 -8.89
N MET A 189 -15.90 4.54 -8.04
CA MET A 189 -14.58 4.88 -7.52
C MET A 189 -14.64 4.98 -6.01
N GLY A 190 -13.94 4.07 -5.32
CA GLY A 190 -13.75 4.10 -3.88
C GLY A 190 -12.57 4.96 -3.50
N ILE A 191 -12.57 5.51 -2.30
CA ILE A 191 -11.45 6.27 -1.77
C ILE A 191 -11.16 5.83 -0.34
N VAL A 192 -9.90 5.53 -0.02
CA VAL A 192 -9.47 5.21 1.34
C VAL A 192 -9.35 6.49 2.16
N VAL A 193 -10.13 6.59 3.24
CA VAL A 193 -10.16 7.72 4.17
C VAL A 193 -9.57 7.29 5.52
N ASP A 194 -8.56 8.02 6.01
CA ASP A 194 -8.01 7.82 7.37
C ASP A 194 -8.85 8.56 8.42
N GLY A 195 -9.41 7.81 9.36
CA GLY A 195 -10.22 8.32 10.46
C GLY A 195 -9.42 8.86 11.64
N ARG A 196 -8.09 8.66 11.72
CA ARG A 196 -7.29 9.09 12.89
C ARG A 196 -7.49 10.55 13.26
N MET A 197 -7.33 11.45 12.31
CA MET A 197 -7.53 12.90 12.53
C MET A 197 -8.99 13.23 12.88
N ARG A 198 -9.95 12.53 12.28
CA ARG A 198 -11.40 12.78 12.43
C ARG A 198 -11.93 12.33 13.78
N LEU A 199 -11.47 11.18 14.26
CA LEU A 199 -11.74 10.68 15.62
C LEU A 199 -10.98 11.50 16.68
N ARG A 200 -9.80 12.03 16.35
CA ARG A 200 -9.01 12.91 17.22
C ARG A 200 -9.64 14.29 17.42
N GLU A 201 -10.10 14.95 16.35
CA GLU A 201 -10.54 16.36 16.40
C GLU A 201 -11.85 16.57 17.19
N ALA A 202 -12.67 15.54 17.34
CA ALA A 202 -13.90 15.61 18.14
C ALA A 202 -13.67 15.43 19.66
N ASP A 203 -12.50 14.94 20.09
CA ASP A 203 -12.24 14.73 21.51
C ASP A 203 -11.45 15.89 22.12
N ALA A 204 -12.09 16.62 23.04
CA ALA A 204 -11.47 17.73 23.75
C ALA A 204 -10.34 17.31 24.72
N ASP A 205 -10.15 16.02 24.99
CA ASP A 205 -9.02 15.51 25.79
C ASP A 205 -7.76 15.31 24.93
N ILE A 206 -6.81 16.24 25.11
CA ILE A 206 -5.46 16.22 24.53
C ILE A 206 -4.75 14.85 24.73
N LYS A 207 -5.03 14.13 25.82
CA LYS A 207 -4.44 12.80 26.04
C LYS A 207 -4.96 11.77 25.04
N LYS A 208 -6.26 11.75 24.75
CA LYS A 208 -6.85 10.83 23.78
C LYS A 208 -6.47 11.18 22.35
N ALA A 209 -6.39 12.46 22.03
CA ALA A 209 -5.81 12.94 20.76
C ALA A 209 -4.40 12.37 20.55
N THR A 210 -3.57 12.38 21.59
CA THR A 210 -2.21 11.82 21.58
C THR A 210 -2.19 10.28 21.46
N LEU A 211 -3.21 9.58 22.01
CA LEU A 211 -3.34 8.13 21.87
C LEU A 211 -3.68 7.71 20.42
N MET A 212 -4.48 8.50 19.69
CA MET A 212 -4.80 8.20 18.28
C MET A 212 -3.58 8.32 17.35
N ASP A 213 -2.68 9.27 17.60
CA ASP A 213 -1.42 9.40 16.86
C ASP A 213 -0.51 8.17 17.03
N ALA A 214 -0.64 7.45 18.15
CA ALA A 214 0.09 6.21 18.46
C ALA A 214 -0.74 4.93 18.25
N TYR A 215 -1.97 5.03 17.77
CA TYR A 215 -2.90 3.89 17.70
C TYR A 215 -2.46 2.86 16.66
N PHE A 216 -2.18 1.65 17.14
CA PHE A 216 -1.83 0.47 16.36
C PHE A 216 -3.08 -0.35 16.04
N GLY A 217 -3.53 -0.25 14.79
CA GLY A 217 -4.76 -0.89 14.27
C GLY A 217 -5.26 -0.15 13.03
N ASN A 218 -6.30 -0.68 12.40
CA ASN A 218 -6.94 -0.04 11.26
C ASN A 218 -7.89 1.07 11.73
N VAL A 219 -7.87 2.20 11.02
CA VAL A 219 -8.79 3.33 11.25
C VAL A 219 -9.19 3.87 9.87
N LEU A 220 -9.68 2.98 9.02
CA LEU A 220 -9.93 3.27 7.61
C LEU A 220 -11.41 3.12 7.28
N SER A 221 -11.91 4.06 6.48
CA SER A 221 -13.19 3.90 5.78
C SER A 221 -12.95 3.89 4.27
N ILE A 222 -13.80 3.20 3.53
CA ILE A 222 -13.74 3.11 2.06
C ILE A 222 -15.11 3.47 1.48
N PRO A 223 -15.53 4.75 1.56
CA PRO A 223 -16.62 5.27 0.76
C PRO A 223 -16.36 5.05 -0.73
N PHE A 224 -17.43 5.04 -1.53
CA PHE A 224 -17.32 5.06 -2.98
C PHE A 224 -18.38 5.94 -3.63
N CYS A 225 -17.96 6.55 -4.72
CA CYS A 225 -18.75 7.40 -5.57
C CYS A 225 -19.32 6.55 -6.72
N LYS A 226 -20.51 6.90 -7.23
CA LYS A 226 -21.22 6.17 -8.30
C LYS A 226 -21.68 7.17 -9.35
N GLU A 227 -21.32 6.94 -10.60
CA GLU A 227 -21.80 7.74 -11.73
C GLU A 227 -21.98 6.88 -12.98
N ARG A 228 -22.83 7.33 -13.92
CA ARG A 228 -23.00 6.66 -15.21
C ARG A 228 -21.76 6.83 -16.09
N ALA A 229 -21.39 5.78 -16.83
CA ALA A 229 -20.30 5.83 -17.78
C ALA A 229 -20.49 6.94 -18.84
N GLY A 230 -21.73 7.24 -19.24
CA GLY A 230 -22.07 8.35 -20.13
C GLY A 230 -21.74 9.73 -19.54
N ASP A 231 -22.22 10.02 -18.32
CA ASP A 231 -21.96 11.30 -17.65
C ASP A 231 -20.46 11.49 -17.37
N LEU A 232 -19.77 10.44 -16.89
CA LEU A 232 -18.32 10.47 -16.70
C LEU A 232 -17.54 10.71 -17.99
N LYS A 233 -18.07 10.40 -19.18
CA LYS A 233 -17.43 10.77 -20.45
C LYS A 233 -17.67 12.24 -20.78
N GLU A 234 -18.92 12.68 -20.77
CA GLU A 234 -19.37 13.96 -21.35
C GLU A 234 -19.17 15.18 -20.43
N LYS A 235 -19.29 15.03 -19.11
CA LYS A 235 -19.15 16.14 -18.16
C LYS A 235 -17.71 16.64 -18.08
N PRO A 236 -17.45 17.93 -17.80
CA PRO A 236 -16.10 18.45 -17.64
C PRO A 236 -15.40 17.81 -16.43
N LEU A 237 -14.06 17.84 -16.40
CA LEU A 237 -13.27 17.27 -15.28
C LEU A 237 -13.62 17.93 -13.94
N SER A 238 -13.94 19.23 -13.93
CA SER A 238 -14.37 19.95 -12.72
C SER A 238 -15.63 19.36 -12.10
N TRP A 239 -16.62 18.97 -12.90
CA TRP A 239 -17.85 18.35 -12.41
C TRP A 239 -17.60 16.96 -11.81
N VAL A 240 -16.69 16.18 -12.39
CA VAL A 240 -16.30 14.89 -11.80
C VAL A 240 -15.47 15.10 -10.52
N ALA A 241 -14.63 16.15 -10.46
CA ALA A 241 -13.89 16.50 -9.25
C ALA A 241 -14.82 16.98 -8.12
N GLU A 242 -15.88 17.71 -8.43
CA GLU A 242 -16.95 18.09 -7.50
C GLU A 242 -17.69 16.86 -6.96
N ALA A 243 -18.08 15.91 -7.81
CA ALA A 243 -18.68 14.64 -7.38
C ALA A 243 -17.73 13.81 -6.48
N VAL A 244 -16.43 13.86 -6.73
CA VAL A 244 -15.40 13.25 -5.86
C VAL A 244 -15.26 13.99 -4.52
N HIS A 245 -15.32 15.32 -4.54
CA HIS A 245 -15.27 16.15 -3.34
C HIS A 245 -16.47 15.91 -2.43
N ASP A 246 -17.70 15.93 -2.96
CA ASP A 246 -18.92 15.69 -2.19
C ASP A 246 -18.95 14.28 -1.58
N CYS A 247 -18.53 13.29 -2.36
CA CYS A 247 -18.36 11.89 -1.94
C CYS A 247 -17.37 11.75 -0.77
N LEU A 248 -16.28 12.52 -0.78
CA LEU A 248 -15.34 12.60 0.33
C LEU A 248 -15.90 13.35 1.54
N ALA A 249 -16.46 14.55 1.33
CA ALA A 249 -16.95 15.43 2.39
C ALA A 249 -17.95 14.72 3.32
N ASN A 250 -18.84 13.90 2.75
CA ASN A 250 -19.82 13.13 3.51
C ASN A 250 -19.22 11.97 4.34
N ALA A 251 -18.12 11.37 3.91
CA ALA A 251 -17.49 10.21 4.56
C ALA A 251 -16.23 10.56 5.37
N ALA A 252 -15.81 11.82 5.32
CA ALA A 252 -14.60 12.34 5.95
C ALA A 252 -14.89 13.08 7.28
N THR A 253 -15.97 12.72 7.97
CA THR A 253 -16.44 13.34 9.22
C THR A 253 -16.10 12.49 10.45
N ASN A 254 -16.39 12.99 11.66
CA ASN A 254 -16.26 12.19 12.89
C ASN A 254 -17.41 11.19 12.99
N GLU A 255 -18.62 11.69 12.76
CA GLU A 255 -19.91 11.02 12.83
C GLU A 255 -19.92 9.77 11.95
N HIS A 256 -19.41 9.88 10.70
CA HIS A 256 -19.30 8.73 9.80
C HIS A 256 -18.48 7.58 10.38
N PHE A 257 -17.40 7.87 11.12
CA PHE A 257 -16.59 6.81 11.75
C PHE A 257 -17.26 6.23 13.00
N LEU A 258 -18.02 7.02 13.75
CA LEU A 258 -18.80 6.53 14.90
C LEU A 258 -19.96 5.64 14.42
N ASP A 259 -20.77 6.12 13.47
CA ASP A 259 -21.86 5.37 12.84
C ASP A 259 -21.36 4.06 12.22
N LEU A 260 -20.15 4.06 11.65
CA LEU A 260 -19.50 2.87 11.09
C LEU A 260 -19.06 1.87 12.17
N ILE A 261 -18.57 2.34 13.33
CA ILE A 261 -18.23 1.48 14.48
C ILE A 261 -19.48 0.83 15.06
N ASP A 262 -20.55 1.61 15.24
CA ASP A 262 -21.84 1.14 15.74
C ASP A 262 -22.52 0.18 14.75
N TRP A 263 -22.44 0.48 13.45
CA TRP A 263 -22.94 -0.42 12.41
C TRP A 263 -22.22 -1.76 12.44
N VAL A 264 -20.89 -1.79 12.55
CA VAL A 264 -20.15 -3.06 12.66
C VAL A 264 -20.60 -3.82 13.92
N GLU A 265 -20.62 -3.17 15.08
CA GLU A 265 -20.99 -3.82 16.35
C GLU A 265 -22.35 -4.51 16.27
N ALA A 266 -23.33 -3.84 15.65
CA ALA A 266 -24.69 -4.36 15.47
C ALA A 266 -24.79 -5.59 14.53
N HIS A 267 -23.77 -5.87 13.71
CA HIS A 267 -23.75 -6.99 12.76
C HIS A 267 -22.76 -8.10 13.16
N ARG A 268 -22.01 -7.96 14.26
CA ARG A 268 -21.07 -9.00 14.72
C ARG A 268 -21.80 -10.31 15.07
N PRO A 269 -21.22 -11.49 14.76
CA PRO A 269 -19.87 -11.72 14.24
C PRO A 269 -19.80 -11.83 12.70
N GLU A 270 -20.80 -11.32 11.95
CA GLU A 270 -20.80 -11.45 10.49
C GLU A 270 -19.64 -10.64 9.86
N PRO A 271 -18.81 -11.25 8.98
CA PRO A 271 -17.71 -10.53 8.34
C PRO A 271 -18.19 -9.34 7.52
N ALA A 272 -17.73 -8.15 7.89
CA ALA A 272 -18.01 -6.94 7.14
C ALA A 272 -17.05 -6.78 5.95
N LEU A 273 -17.54 -6.21 4.86
CA LEU A 273 -16.73 -5.85 3.69
C LEU A 273 -17.23 -4.54 3.10
N ALA A 274 -16.31 -3.62 2.82
CA ALA A 274 -16.64 -2.39 2.09
C ALA A 274 -17.33 -2.73 0.76
N LYS A 275 -18.53 -2.16 0.49
CA LYS A 275 -19.40 -2.59 -0.61
C LYS A 275 -18.80 -2.45 -2.02
N ILE A 276 -17.70 -1.69 -2.21
CA ILE A 276 -16.97 -1.65 -3.47
C ILE A 276 -16.11 -2.91 -3.72
N TYR A 277 -15.71 -3.60 -2.65
CA TYR A 277 -14.98 -4.87 -2.72
C TYR A 277 -15.90 -6.09 -2.75
N ALA A 278 -17.18 -5.94 -2.38
CA ALA A 278 -18.17 -6.97 -2.61
C ALA A 278 -18.37 -7.15 -4.12
N SER A 279 -18.24 -8.40 -4.60
CA SER A 279 -18.40 -8.76 -6.00
C SER A 279 -19.69 -8.18 -6.58
N SER A 280 -19.54 -7.51 -7.71
CA SER A 280 -20.63 -6.93 -8.51
C SER A 280 -21.06 -7.90 -9.63
N SER A 281 -20.49 -9.11 -9.70
CA SER A 281 -20.82 -10.09 -10.72
C SER A 281 -22.25 -10.61 -10.57
N GLY A 282 -23.19 -9.98 -11.29
CA GLY A 282 -24.57 -10.45 -11.36
C GLY A 282 -25.65 -9.41 -11.67
N LYS A 283 -25.34 -8.11 -11.63
CA LYS A 283 -26.32 -7.08 -12.04
C LYS A 283 -26.01 -6.54 -13.43
N GLU A 284 -27.06 -6.37 -14.23
CA GLU A 284 -26.96 -5.90 -15.61
C GLU A 284 -26.42 -4.46 -15.73
N ASP A 285 -26.52 -3.64 -14.68
CA ASP A 285 -26.09 -2.23 -14.63
C ASP A 285 -24.66 -2.02 -14.09
N ASP A 286 -23.95 -3.06 -13.66
CA ASP A 286 -22.65 -2.92 -13.02
C ASP A 286 -21.51 -2.66 -14.02
N GLY A 287 -20.82 -1.53 -13.85
CA GLY A 287 -19.66 -1.10 -14.64
C GLY A 287 -18.33 -1.17 -13.87
N PRO A 288 -17.23 -0.65 -14.46
CA PRO A 288 -15.91 -0.68 -13.85
C PRO A 288 -15.85 -0.07 -12.44
N ALA A 289 -15.19 -0.77 -11.53
CA ALA A 289 -14.93 -0.33 -10.15
C ALA A 289 -13.42 -0.30 -9.86
N PHE A 290 -12.97 0.70 -9.09
CA PHE A 290 -11.62 0.70 -8.48
C PHE A 290 -11.58 1.56 -7.21
N VAL A 291 -10.59 1.33 -6.36
CA VAL A 291 -10.32 2.12 -5.14
C VAL A 291 -9.03 2.94 -5.30
N VAL A 292 -9.05 4.20 -4.87
CA VAL A 292 -7.87 5.07 -4.79
C VAL A 292 -7.45 5.25 -3.33
N SER A 293 -6.17 5.04 -3.04
CA SER A 293 -5.55 5.32 -1.74
C SER A 293 -4.46 6.37 -1.85
N SER A 294 -4.19 7.13 -0.78
CA SER A 294 -3.17 8.17 -0.78
C SER A 294 -1.87 7.68 -0.12
N GLY A 295 -0.91 7.27 -0.94
CA GLY A 295 0.45 6.93 -0.49
C GLY A 295 1.35 8.15 -0.23
N ARG A 296 0.80 9.37 -0.27
CA ARG A 296 1.58 10.63 -0.16
C ARG A 296 2.24 10.84 1.21
N GLN A 297 1.73 10.20 2.26
CA GLN A 297 2.32 10.23 3.61
C GLN A 297 3.27 9.06 3.88
N PHE A 298 3.48 8.16 2.90
CA PHE A 298 4.30 6.97 3.10
C PHE A 298 5.77 7.33 3.36
N PRO A 299 6.35 6.98 4.53
CA PRO A 299 7.59 7.58 5.01
C PRO A 299 8.86 6.91 4.46
N VAL A 300 8.95 6.68 3.14
CA VAL A 300 10.10 6.03 2.46
C VAL A 300 11.43 6.59 2.93
N SER A 301 11.55 7.92 2.99
CA SER A 301 12.78 8.63 3.37
C SER A 301 13.18 8.51 4.84
N LYS A 302 12.34 7.92 5.69
CA LYS A 302 12.64 7.65 7.11
C LYS A 302 13.25 6.26 7.36
N VAL A 303 13.27 5.37 6.37
CA VAL A 303 13.72 3.98 6.53
C VAL A 303 15.23 3.84 6.28
N ASP A 304 16.02 4.47 7.14
CA ASP A 304 17.50 4.43 7.12
C ASP A 304 18.03 3.54 8.25
N PHE A 305 18.70 2.45 7.88
CA PHE A 305 19.30 1.50 8.82
C PHE A 305 20.80 1.77 9.11
N GLY A 306 21.33 2.90 8.62
CA GLY A 306 22.72 3.32 8.81
C GLY A 306 23.60 3.23 7.56
N TRP A 307 23.08 2.68 6.46
CA TRP A 307 23.72 2.66 5.13
C TRP A 307 23.05 3.62 4.13
N GLY A 308 22.22 4.53 4.61
CA GLY A 308 21.52 5.52 3.80
C GLY A 308 20.05 5.16 3.55
N ARG A 309 19.32 6.15 3.03
CA ARG A 309 17.88 6.07 2.74
C ARG A 309 17.58 5.23 1.50
N PRO A 310 16.38 4.66 1.36
CA PRO A 310 15.95 4.05 0.11
C PRO A 310 15.93 5.09 -1.00
N THR A 311 16.41 4.71 -2.18
CA THR A 311 16.27 5.51 -3.41
C THR A 311 14.88 5.34 -4.02
N PHE A 312 14.23 4.19 -3.78
CA PHE A 312 12.84 3.95 -4.11
C PHE A 312 12.19 3.07 -3.04
N GLY A 313 10.89 3.23 -2.82
CA GLY A 313 10.12 2.38 -1.92
C GLY A 313 8.64 2.49 -2.22
N SER A 314 7.94 1.35 -2.20
CA SER A 314 6.57 1.26 -2.67
C SER A 314 5.90 -0.08 -2.28
N TYR A 315 4.68 -0.34 -2.77
CA TYR A 315 3.78 -1.36 -2.23
C TYR A 315 3.22 -2.32 -3.28
N HIS A 316 2.77 -3.52 -2.84
CA HIS A 316 1.76 -4.33 -3.55
C HIS A 316 0.41 -4.16 -2.92
N PHE A 317 -0.55 -4.47 -3.76
CA PHE A 317 -1.81 -5.06 -3.37
C PHE A 317 -2.25 -6.01 -4.51
N PRO A 318 -1.95 -7.33 -4.45
CA PRO A 318 -2.45 -8.31 -5.40
C PRO A 318 -3.91 -8.60 -5.02
N TRP A 319 -4.77 -7.65 -5.35
CA TRP A 319 -6.15 -7.67 -4.92
C TRP A 319 -6.94 -8.68 -5.74
N GLY A 320 -7.29 -9.80 -5.12
CA GLY A 320 -8.04 -10.89 -5.77
C GLY A 320 -9.53 -10.60 -6.01
N GLY A 321 -10.01 -9.39 -5.75
CA GLY A 321 -11.40 -8.99 -6.01
C GLY A 321 -11.56 -8.21 -7.33
N GLU A 322 -12.81 -7.94 -7.71
CA GLU A 322 -13.15 -7.36 -9.03
C GLU A 322 -12.82 -5.87 -9.18
N ALA A 323 -12.89 -5.11 -8.09
CA ALA A 323 -12.56 -3.69 -8.11
C ALA A 323 -11.04 -3.49 -8.16
N GLY A 324 -10.53 -2.70 -9.10
CA GLY A 324 -9.11 -2.38 -9.16
C GLY A 324 -8.61 -1.57 -7.94
N TYR A 325 -7.30 -1.40 -7.81
CA TYR A 325 -6.69 -0.61 -6.75
C TYR A 325 -5.57 0.29 -7.28
N VAL A 326 -5.59 1.56 -6.85
CA VAL A 326 -4.68 2.60 -7.33
C VAL A 326 -4.14 3.40 -6.15
N MET A 327 -2.86 3.74 -6.16
CA MET A 327 -2.26 4.52 -5.09
C MET A 327 -1.16 5.48 -5.58
N PRO A 328 -1.46 6.78 -5.75
CA PRO A 328 -0.44 7.82 -5.91
C PRO A 328 0.43 8.00 -4.65
N MET A 329 1.73 8.05 -4.87
CA MET A 329 2.82 8.34 -3.93
C MET A 329 3.66 9.49 -4.47
N LEU A 330 4.46 10.14 -3.63
CA LEU A 330 5.40 11.16 -4.08
C LEU A 330 6.62 10.52 -4.75
N SER A 331 7.14 11.13 -5.82
CA SER A 331 8.41 10.69 -6.42
C SER A 331 9.58 10.86 -5.43
N PRO A 332 10.51 9.87 -5.33
CA PRO A 332 11.70 10.00 -4.51
C PRO A 332 12.62 11.14 -4.97
N LEU A 333 12.50 11.57 -6.23
CA LEU A 333 13.24 12.72 -6.78
C LEU A 333 12.79 14.07 -6.20
N GLN A 334 11.60 14.15 -5.58
CA GLN A 334 11.02 15.37 -5.02
C GLN A 334 10.89 16.53 -6.04
N ASN A 335 10.74 16.20 -7.32
CA ASN A 335 10.65 17.14 -8.45
C ASN A 335 9.21 17.55 -8.81
N GLY A 336 8.21 17.17 -8.00
CA GLY A 336 6.78 17.41 -8.25
C GLY A 336 6.03 16.18 -8.75
N ASP A 337 6.71 15.29 -9.49
CA ASP A 337 6.16 14.04 -10.02
C ASP A 337 5.61 13.11 -8.93
N TRP A 338 4.66 12.27 -9.34
CA TRP A 338 4.08 11.23 -8.50
C TRP A 338 4.41 9.84 -9.07
N ILE A 339 4.49 8.85 -8.19
CA ILE A 339 4.56 7.44 -8.60
C ILE A 339 3.22 6.80 -8.25
N VAL A 340 2.53 6.22 -9.23
CA VAL A 340 1.16 5.71 -9.07
C VAL A 340 1.13 4.19 -9.21
N TYR A 341 0.90 3.51 -8.10
CA TYR A 341 0.49 2.10 -8.12
C TYR A 341 -0.80 1.94 -8.93
N MET A 342 -0.87 0.98 -9.86
CA MET A 342 -2.11 0.64 -10.55
C MET A 342 -2.24 -0.88 -10.71
N HIS A 343 -3.22 -1.45 -10.03
CA HIS A 343 -3.71 -2.80 -10.26
C HIS A 343 -5.11 -2.68 -10.86
N LEU A 344 -5.18 -2.70 -12.19
CA LEU A 344 -6.36 -2.52 -13.02
C LEU A 344 -6.38 -3.63 -14.08
N LEU A 345 -7.50 -3.82 -14.78
CA LEU A 345 -7.57 -4.77 -15.89
C LEU A 345 -6.53 -4.39 -16.96
N GLU A 346 -5.87 -5.38 -17.58
CA GLU A 346 -4.82 -5.16 -18.59
C GLU A 346 -5.32 -4.24 -19.75
N GLU A 347 -6.60 -4.40 -20.12
CA GLU A 347 -7.28 -3.57 -21.10
C GLU A 347 -7.47 -2.10 -20.69
N GLN A 348 -7.68 -1.84 -19.39
CA GLN A 348 -7.78 -0.49 -18.83
C GLN A 348 -6.39 0.17 -18.80
N LEU A 349 -5.35 -0.56 -18.38
CA LEU A 349 -3.95 -0.07 -18.39
C LEU A 349 -3.50 0.35 -19.80
N LYS A 350 -3.67 -0.54 -20.80
CA LYS A 350 -3.39 -0.25 -22.21
C LYS A 350 -4.13 0.99 -22.73
N PHE A 351 -5.36 1.21 -22.26
CA PHE A 351 -6.16 2.38 -22.64
C PHE A 351 -5.64 3.68 -22.00
N ILE A 352 -5.31 3.63 -20.69
CA ILE A 352 -4.70 4.75 -19.96
C ILE A 352 -3.38 5.14 -20.61
N GLU A 353 -2.49 4.19 -20.88
CA GLU A 353 -1.23 4.43 -21.60
C GLU A 353 -1.46 5.07 -22.97
N THR A 354 -2.43 4.58 -23.75
CA THR A 354 -2.69 5.10 -25.11
C THR A 354 -3.32 6.50 -25.09
N LYS A 355 -4.25 6.78 -24.18
CA LYS A 355 -5.04 8.03 -24.15
C LYS A 355 -4.43 9.13 -23.29
N ALA A 356 -3.64 8.75 -22.29
CA ALA A 356 -3.03 9.65 -21.32
C ALA A 356 -1.50 9.50 -21.23
N ALA A 357 -0.84 9.07 -22.31
CA ALA A 357 0.64 9.04 -22.47
C ALA A 357 1.37 10.35 -22.12
N HIS A 358 0.65 11.47 -22.17
CA HIS A 358 1.18 12.80 -21.81
C HIS A 358 1.23 13.03 -20.30
N VAL A 359 0.48 12.23 -19.52
CA VAL A 359 0.33 12.31 -18.06
C VAL A 359 0.96 11.09 -17.37
N PHE A 360 0.56 9.88 -17.79
CA PHE A 360 1.12 8.62 -17.32
C PHE A 360 2.28 8.18 -18.19
N LYS A 361 3.39 7.82 -17.55
CA LYS A 361 4.58 7.26 -18.20
C LYS A 361 4.94 5.94 -17.52
N PRO A 362 5.41 4.92 -18.25
CA PRO A 362 5.98 3.72 -17.64
C PRO A 362 7.10 4.07 -16.67
N LEU A 363 7.09 3.45 -15.48
CA LEU A 363 8.18 3.59 -14.52
C LEU A 363 9.42 2.85 -15.05
N THR A 364 10.49 3.59 -15.38
CA THR A 364 11.77 3.02 -15.80
C THR A 364 12.82 3.12 -14.70
N PHE A 365 13.88 2.33 -14.81
CA PHE A 365 15.02 2.41 -13.91
C PHE A 365 15.77 3.75 -14.03
N ASP A 366 15.92 4.26 -15.26
CA ASP A 366 16.55 5.55 -15.57
C ASP A 366 15.89 6.70 -14.80
N TYR A 367 14.56 6.68 -14.69
CA TYR A 367 13.80 7.68 -13.92
C TYR A 367 14.23 7.72 -12.44
N LEU A 368 14.48 6.56 -11.83
CA LEU A 368 14.84 6.46 -10.42
C LEU A 368 16.30 6.80 -10.11
N ASN A 369 17.13 7.11 -11.13
CA ASN A 369 18.56 7.39 -10.99
C ASN A 369 19.31 6.32 -10.16
N LEU A 370 18.93 5.05 -10.30
CA LEU A 370 19.42 3.92 -9.49
C LEU A 370 20.79 3.35 -9.92
N ASN A 371 21.51 4.04 -10.81
CA ASN A 371 22.88 3.74 -11.24
C ASN A 371 23.90 3.73 -10.07
#